data_AF-H6QUL9-F1
#
_entry.id   AF-H6QUL9-F1
#
_cell.length_a   1.000
_cell.length_b   1.000
_cell.length_c   1.000
_cell.angle_alpha   90.00
_cell.angle_beta   90.00
_cell.angle_gamma   90.00
#
_symmetry.space_group_name_H-M   'P 1'
#
loop_
_entity.id
_entity.type
_entity.pdbx_description
1 polymer ?
#
loop_
_entity_poly.entity_id
_entity_poly.type
_entity_poly.pdbx_seq_one_letter_code
_entity_poly.pdbx_strand_id
1 'polypeptide(L)'
;MKEKHYNAKKIKVLTSRSNDYRDRTLAMKRTNEIRSEAARAEVNQVNMDIMSRRKEDLPDAISKEFLQIQKEMIVYDMREQLEERRKSAAQKAKETKQSTSSSTQQATTSQQQLLSSSLTPTSEPNDESTPNSSSEEYVDEEQAYPEEIDPTLYSLE
;
A
#
# COMPACT_ATOMS: atom_id res chain seq x y z
N MET A 1 33.26 -30.28 -18.92
CA MET A 1 32.41 -29.83 -17.79
C MET A 1 31.13 -30.64 -17.83
N LYS A 2 30.67 -31.24 -16.71
CA LYS A 2 29.42 -32.04 -16.71
C LYS A 2 28.22 -31.09 -16.87
N GLU A 3 27.26 -31.44 -17.71
CA GLU A 3 26.07 -30.62 -18.04
C GLU A 3 25.32 -30.09 -16.81
N LYS A 4 25.18 -30.92 -15.77
CA LYS A 4 24.56 -30.51 -14.49
C LYS A 4 25.24 -29.30 -13.86
N HIS A 5 26.56 -29.20 -13.94
CA HIS A 5 27.31 -28.08 -13.37
C HIS A 5 27.08 -26.78 -14.16
N TYR A 6 26.97 -26.88 -15.49
CA TYR A 6 26.62 -25.75 -16.35
C TYR A 6 25.20 -25.25 -16.06
N ASN A 7 24.22 -26.16 -15.98
CA ASN A 7 22.83 -25.81 -15.70
C ASN A 7 22.66 -25.16 -14.31
N ALA A 8 23.33 -25.69 -13.28
CA ALA A 8 23.33 -25.09 -11.95
C ALA A 8 23.90 -23.66 -11.96
N LYS A 9 24.99 -23.42 -12.71
CA LYS A 9 25.57 -22.08 -12.87
C LYS A 9 24.61 -21.13 -13.59
N LYS A 10 23.93 -21.59 -14.64
CA LYS A 10 22.94 -20.80 -15.37
C LYS A 10 21.78 -20.38 -14.46
N ILE A 11 21.19 -21.33 -13.71
CA ILE A 11 20.12 -21.03 -12.76
C ILE A 11 20.58 -20.00 -11.74
N LYS A 12 21.75 -20.20 -11.13
CA LYS A 12 22.30 -19.25 -10.15
C LYS A 12 22.41 -17.84 -10.71
N VAL A 13 22.95 -17.69 -11.92
CA VAL A 13 23.09 -16.38 -12.58
C VAL A 13 21.73 -15.74 -12.86
N LEU A 14 20.77 -16.52 -13.36
CA LEU A 14 19.41 -16.02 -13.63
C LEU A 14 18.69 -15.59 -12.34
N THR A 15 18.78 -16.39 -11.28
CA THR A 15 18.19 -16.06 -9.97
C THR A 15 18.82 -14.81 -9.38
N SER A 16 20.15 -14.70 -9.38
CA SER A 16 20.84 -13.51 -8.87
C SER A 16 20.44 -12.26 -9.65
N ARG A 17 20.34 -12.34 -10.99
CA ARG A 17 19.92 -11.21 -11.82
C ARG A 17 18.46 -10.82 -11.59
N SER A 18 17.57 -11.80 -11.43
CA SER A 18 16.15 -11.56 -11.16
C SER A 18 15.96 -10.88 -9.80
N ASN A 19 16.66 -11.36 -8.77
CA ASN A 19 16.61 -10.79 -7.44
C ASN A 19 17.14 -9.34 -7.43
N ASP A 20 18.28 -9.08 -8.08
CA ASP A 20 18.83 -7.73 -8.20
C ASP A 20 17.85 -6.75 -8.87
N TYR A 21 17.20 -7.19 -9.96
CA TYR A 21 16.18 -6.38 -10.63
C TYR A 21 14.98 -6.08 -9.72
N ARG A 22 14.49 -7.10 -9.00
CA ARG A 22 13.39 -6.95 -8.03
C ARG A 22 13.79 -5.99 -6.92
N ASP A 23 14.97 -6.14 -6.35
CA ASP A 23 15.46 -5.32 -5.25
C ASP A 23 15.60 -3.86 -5.66
N ARG A 24 16.14 -3.60 -6.86
CA ARG A 24 16.22 -2.25 -7.43
C ARG A 24 14.85 -1.64 -7.64
N THR A 25 13.89 -2.42 -8.15
CA THR A 25 12.52 -1.96 -8.37
C THR A 25 11.83 -1.62 -7.04
N LEU A 26 11.99 -2.46 -6.02
CA LEU A 26 11.45 -2.20 -4.68
C LEU A 26 12.09 -0.98 -4.03
N ALA A 27 13.40 -0.80 -4.17
CA ALA A 27 14.11 0.38 -3.66
C ALA A 27 13.58 1.67 -4.32
N MET A 28 13.32 1.64 -5.63
CA MET A 28 12.76 2.78 -6.35
C MET A 28 11.34 3.10 -5.89
N LYS A 29 10.48 2.09 -5.72
CA LYS A 29 9.11 2.27 -5.20
C LYS A 29 9.13 2.92 -3.82
N ARG A 30 9.94 2.40 -2.89
CA ARG A 30 10.11 2.98 -1.55
C ARG A 30 10.58 4.43 -1.61
N THR A 31 11.54 4.74 -2.48
CA THR A 31 12.04 6.10 -2.64
C THR A 31 10.96 7.04 -3.17
N ASN A 32 10.12 6.56 -4.10
CA ASN A 32 8.99 7.34 -4.62
C ASN A 32 7.93 7.58 -3.54
N GLU A 33 7.63 6.57 -2.74
CA GLU A 33 6.70 6.68 -1.60
C GLU A 33 7.20 7.74 -0.60
N ILE A 34 8.48 7.68 -0.21
CA ILE A 34 9.08 8.66 0.72
C ILE A 34 8.99 10.08 0.14
N ARG A 35 9.31 10.26 -1.16
CA ARG A 35 9.22 11.58 -1.80
C ARG A 35 7.78 12.11 -1.85
N SER A 36 6.83 11.23 -2.14
CA SER A 36 5.40 11.60 -2.16
C SER A 36 4.92 11.99 -0.76
N GLU A 37 5.33 11.25 0.27
CA GLU A 37 4.99 11.56 1.66
C GLU A 37 5.63 12.88 2.12
N ALA A 38 6.89 13.13 1.76
CA ALA A 38 7.57 14.38 2.04
C ALA A 38 6.85 15.58 1.39
N ALA A 39 6.51 15.47 0.10
CA ALA A 39 5.76 16.52 -0.59
C ALA A 39 4.38 16.77 0.06
N ARG A 40 3.69 15.72 0.49
CA ARG A 40 2.42 15.85 1.22
C ARG A 40 2.62 16.52 2.59
N ALA A 41 3.69 16.20 3.30
CA ALA A 41 4.00 16.81 4.59
C ALA A 41 4.31 18.30 4.46
N GLU A 42 5.03 18.71 3.41
CA GLU A 42 5.31 20.12 3.12
C GLU A 42 4.02 20.90 2.85
N VAL A 43 3.12 20.37 2.01
CA VAL A 43 1.81 20.99 1.75
C VAL A 43 1.00 21.09 3.04
N ASN A 44 0.98 20.04 3.87
CA ASN A 44 0.29 20.06 5.15
C ASN A 44 0.86 21.13 6.09
N GLN A 45 2.19 21.29 6.13
CA GLN A 45 2.84 22.32 6.95
C GLN A 45 2.42 23.73 6.49
N VAL A 46 2.48 24.00 5.19
CA VAL A 46 2.05 25.29 4.62
C VAL A 46 0.56 25.54 4.91
N ASN A 47 -0.29 24.53 4.78
CA ASN A 47 -1.71 24.64 5.09
C ASN A 47 -1.95 24.97 6.57
N MET A 48 -1.20 24.33 7.48
CA MET A 48 -1.27 24.65 8.91
C MET A 48 -0.80 26.08 9.20
N ASP A 49 0.26 26.53 8.54
CA ASP A 49 0.76 27.90 8.67
C ASP A 49 -0.29 28.90 8.20
N ILE A 50 -0.93 28.67 7.05
CA ILE A 50 -2.03 29.50 6.53
C ILE A 50 -3.21 29.50 7.52
N MET A 51 -3.63 28.33 7.99
CA MET A 51 -4.76 28.20 8.92
C MET A 51 -4.50 28.90 10.27
N SER A 52 -3.24 28.95 10.71
CA SER A 52 -2.83 29.60 11.96
C SER A 52 -2.84 31.14 11.91
N ARG A 53 -2.65 31.74 10.72
CA ARG A 53 -2.65 33.21 10.55
C ARG A 53 -4.00 33.81 10.91
N ARG A 54 -4.01 34.93 11.62
CA ARG A 54 -5.25 35.62 11.95
C ARG A 54 -5.51 36.75 10.96
N LYS A 55 -6.78 37.03 10.67
CA LYS A 55 -7.14 38.10 9.73
C LYS A 55 -6.85 39.48 10.31
N GLU A 56 -6.89 39.58 11.63
CA GLU A 56 -6.66 40.80 12.39
C GLU A 56 -5.21 41.27 12.26
N ASP A 57 -4.28 40.35 11.96
CA ASP A 57 -2.86 40.64 11.78
C ASP A 57 -2.54 41.22 10.38
N LEU A 58 -3.53 41.31 9.48
CA LEU A 58 -3.38 41.82 8.11
C LEU A 58 -3.84 43.28 7.98
N PRO A 59 -3.08 44.14 7.25
CA PRO A 59 -3.34 45.58 7.23
C PRO A 59 -4.52 45.97 6.32
N ASP A 60 -4.71 45.29 5.20
CA ASP A 60 -5.67 45.67 4.15
C ASP A 60 -6.81 44.67 3.99
N ALA A 61 -7.92 45.13 3.43
CA ALA A 61 -9.12 44.31 3.21
C ALA A 61 -8.86 43.17 2.20
N ILE A 62 -8.05 43.43 1.16
CA ILE A 62 -7.76 42.44 0.11
C ILE A 62 -6.99 41.27 0.69
N SER A 63 -5.92 41.51 1.46
CA SER A 63 -5.19 40.41 2.09
C SER A 63 -6.05 39.59 3.07
N LYS A 64 -7.01 40.21 3.76
CA LYS A 64 -7.96 39.51 4.65
C LYS A 64 -8.90 38.59 3.86
N GLU A 65 -9.41 39.05 2.73
CA GLU A 65 -10.23 38.25 1.82
C GLU A 65 -9.41 37.11 1.19
N PHE A 66 -8.18 37.40 0.76
CA PHE A 66 -7.29 36.39 0.21
C PHE A 66 -6.98 35.29 1.23
N LEU A 67 -6.64 35.65 2.46
CA LEU A 67 -6.45 34.66 3.53
C LEU A 67 -7.72 33.85 3.79
N GLN A 68 -8.91 34.48 3.74
CA GLN A 68 -10.17 33.76 3.89
C GLN A 68 -10.34 32.71 2.79
N ILE A 69 -10.12 33.09 1.54
CA ILE A 69 -10.25 32.19 0.38
C ILE A 69 -9.27 31.02 0.51
N GLN A 70 -8.01 31.28 0.87
CA GLN A 70 -7.03 30.22 1.08
C GLN A 70 -7.47 29.22 2.14
N LYS A 71 -7.99 29.71 3.28
CA LYS A 71 -8.51 28.83 4.34
C LYS A 71 -9.73 28.03 3.89
N GLU A 72 -10.62 28.63 3.12
CA GLU A 72 -11.80 27.95 2.58
C GLU A 72 -11.40 26.82 1.62
N MET A 73 -10.42 27.07 0.74
CA MET A 73 -9.87 26.03 -0.15
C MET A 73 -9.29 24.86 0.65
N ILE A 74 -8.46 25.13 1.66
CA ILE A 74 -7.90 24.08 2.52
C ILE A 74 -9.00 23.25 3.19
N VAL A 75 -10.03 23.90 3.74
CA VAL A 75 -11.16 23.22 4.38
C VAL A 75 -11.96 22.38 3.37
N TYR A 76 -12.13 22.88 2.15
CA TYR A 76 -12.80 22.15 1.08
C TYR A 76 -12.02 20.87 0.72
N ASP A 77 -10.73 20.97 0.45
CA ASP A 77 -9.86 19.82 0.14
C ASP A 77 -9.88 18.78 1.27
N MET A 78 -9.86 19.23 2.53
CA MET A 78 -9.96 18.33 3.69
C MET A 78 -11.29 17.56 3.74
N ARG A 79 -12.40 18.20 3.35
CA ARG A 79 -13.71 17.55 3.28
C ARG A 79 -13.77 16.52 2.16
N GLU A 80 -13.23 16.86 0.99
CA GLU A 80 -13.14 15.94 -0.14
C GLU A 80 -12.32 14.70 0.21
N GLN A 81 -11.12 14.86 0.79
CA GLN A 81 -10.29 13.74 1.26
C GLN A 81 -11.01 12.87 2.30
N LEU A 82 -11.80 13.47 3.19
CA LEU A 82 -12.56 12.74 4.20
C LEU A 82 -13.68 11.92 3.54
N GLU A 83 -14.34 12.47 2.53
CA GLU A 83 -15.39 11.79 1.78
C GLU A 83 -14.82 10.62 0.97
N GLU A 84 -13.70 10.82 0.28
CA GLU A 84 -12.98 9.77 -0.44
C GLU A 84 -12.59 8.63 0.50
N ARG A 85 -11.97 8.94 1.66
CA ARG A 85 -11.60 7.94 2.65
C ARG A 85 -12.81 7.15 3.15
N ARG A 86 -13.96 7.80 3.33
CA ARG A 86 -15.22 7.13 3.72
C ARG A 86 -15.71 6.19 2.60
N LYS A 87 -15.68 6.62 1.34
CA LYS A 87 -16.06 5.80 0.18
C LYS A 87 -15.18 4.56 0.07
N SER A 88 -13.85 4.71 0.14
CA SER A 88 -12.92 3.59 0.09
C SER A 88 -13.07 2.63 1.27
N ALA A 89 -13.30 3.15 2.49
CA ALA A 89 -13.55 2.31 3.67
C ALA A 89 -14.85 1.50 3.54
N ALA A 90 -15.92 2.12 3.00
CA ALA A 90 -17.19 1.44 2.75
C ALA A 90 -17.06 0.35 1.67
N GLN A 91 -16.26 0.59 0.62
CA GLN A 91 -15.98 -0.42 -0.41
C GLN A 91 -15.23 -1.63 0.17
N LYS A 92 -14.14 -1.39 0.91
CA LYS A 92 -13.36 -2.47 1.56
C LYS A 92 -14.23 -3.29 2.52
N ALA A 93 -15.15 -2.66 3.24
CA ALA A 93 -16.10 -3.36 4.11
C ALA A 93 -17.09 -4.24 3.35
N LYS A 94 -17.49 -3.88 2.12
CA LYS A 94 -18.35 -4.70 1.27
C LYS A 94 -17.60 -5.92 0.69
N GLU A 95 -16.36 -5.72 0.23
CA GLU A 95 -15.49 -6.79 -0.27
C GLU A 95 -15.17 -7.82 0.84
N THR A 96 -14.90 -7.35 2.05
CA THR A 96 -14.61 -8.22 3.21
C THR A 96 -15.81 -9.12 3.54
N LYS A 97 -17.04 -8.60 3.42
CA LYS A 97 -18.29 -9.36 3.67
C LYS A 97 -18.57 -10.40 2.59
N GLN A 98 -18.27 -10.12 1.32
CA GLN A 98 -18.37 -11.12 0.25
C GLN A 98 -17.32 -12.23 0.41
N SER A 99 -16.10 -11.91 0.86
CA SER A 99 -15.04 -12.90 1.09
C SER A 99 -15.34 -13.86 2.25
N THR A 100 -16.02 -13.41 3.31
CA THR A 100 -16.45 -14.27 4.43
C THR A 100 -17.66 -15.15 4.13
N SER A 101 -18.35 -14.94 3.00
CA SER A 101 -19.58 -15.67 2.64
C SER A 101 -19.32 -17.04 2.00
N SER A 102 -18.07 -17.37 1.67
CA SER A 102 -17.69 -18.61 0.95
C SER A 102 -17.04 -19.68 1.84
N SER A 103 -17.03 -19.49 3.17
CA SER A 103 -16.50 -20.50 4.10
C SER A 103 -17.54 -20.86 5.16
N THR A 104 -18.48 -21.71 4.77
CA THR A 104 -19.29 -22.48 5.74
C THR A 104 -19.56 -23.86 5.14
N GLN A 105 -18.63 -24.79 5.34
CA GLN A 105 -18.96 -26.21 5.36
C GLN A 105 -19.19 -26.62 6.82
N GLN A 106 -20.45 -26.92 7.13
CA GLN A 106 -20.91 -27.81 8.21
C GLN A 106 -20.35 -29.22 7.95
N ALA A 107 -20.25 -30.19 8.87
CA ALA A 107 -20.28 -30.33 10.32
C ALA A 107 -20.17 -31.85 10.58
N THR A 108 -19.46 -32.32 11.61
CA THR A 108 -19.84 -33.54 12.39
C THR A 108 -19.19 -33.57 13.77
N THR A 109 -20.04 -33.26 14.77
CA THR A 109 -20.18 -33.88 16.11
C THR A 109 -19.01 -34.64 16.78
N SER A 110 -18.64 -34.20 17.98
CA SER A 110 -18.94 -34.93 19.24
C SER A 110 -18.71 -34.07 20.48
N GLN A 111 -19.55 -34.31 21.49
CA GLN A 111 -19.71 -33.59 22.76
C GLN A 111 -18.42 -33.68 23.64
N GLN A 112 -18.14 -32.85 24.65
CA GLN A 112 -18.94 -32.59 25.84
C GLN A 112 -18.21 -31.56 26.75
N GLN A 113 -19.01 -30.79 27.49
CA GLN A 113 -18.75 -30.18 28.81
C GLN A 113 -17.89 -28.90 28.95
N LEU A 114 -18.63 -27.82 29.24
CA LEU A 114 -18.24 -26.63 29.97
C LEU A 114 -17.86 -26.97 31.42
N LEU A 115 -16.67 -26.56 31.87
CA LEU A 115 -16.43 -26.17 33.26
C LEU A 115 -15.45 -24.99 33.31
N SER A 116 -15.75 -24.12 34.26
CA SER A 116 -15.31 -22.75 34.47
C SER A 116 -13.96 -22.61 35.19
N SER A 117 -13.39 -21.41 35.05
CA SER A 117 -12.62 -20.65 36.06
C SER A 117 -11.10 -20.87 36.21
N SER A 118 -10.38 -19.80 35.84
CA SER A 118 -9.39 -19.05 36.65
C SER A 118 -7.91 -19.47 36.72
N LEU A 119 -7.09 -18.42 36.56
CA LEU A 119 -5.71 -18.17 37.03
C LEU A 119 -4.51 -18.78 36.27
N THR A 120 -3.66 -17.85 35.83
CA THR A 120 -2.29 -17.89 35.27
C THR A 120 -1.24 -18.56 36.21
N PRO A 121 0.08 -18.52 35.92
CA PRO A 121 0.87 -18.83 34.71
C PRO A 121 1.97 -19.88 35.04
N THR A 122 2.59 -20.57 34.07
CA THR A 122 3.94 -21.18 34.26
C THR A 122 4.63 -21.44 32.92
N SER A 123 5.90 -21.07 32.90
CA SER A 123 7.01 -21.28 31.95
C SER A 123 7.09 -22.71 31.36
N GLU A 124 7.67 -23.02 30.20
CA GLU A 124 9.01 -22.72 29.65
C GLU A 124 9.06 -23.17 28.15
N PRO A 125 10.15 -22.89 27.40
CA PRO A 125 10.20 -22.96 25.94
C PRO A 125 10.52 -24.35 25.40
N ASN A 126 10.06 -24.67 24.19
CA ASN A 126 10.70 -25.70 23.38
C ASN A 126 10.68 -25.29 21.91
N ASP A 127 11.89 -25.18 21.36
CA ASP A 127 12.20 -25.19 19.94
C ASP A 127 11.60 -26.43 19.27
N GLU A 128 10.91 -26.25 18.14
CA GLU A 128 11.16 -27.15 17.01
C GLU A 128 10.80 -26.48 15.68
N SER A 129 11.82 -26.44 14.81
CA SER A 129 11.76 -25.92 13.46
C SER A 129 11.05 -26.92 12.54
N THR A 130 10.09 -26.44 11.75
CA THR A 130 9.63 -27.16 10.54
C THR A 130 9.59 -26.20 9.35
N PRO A 131 10.31 -26.49 8.25
CA PRO A 131 10.27 -25.66 7.06
C PRO A 131 9.09 -26.11 6.19
N ASN A 132 8.04 -25.30 6.10
CA ASN A 132 6.95 -25.56 5.16
C ASN A 132 7.33 -25.02 3.78
N SER A 133 7.63 -25.94 2.86
CA SER A 133 7.86 -25.69 1.44
C SER A 133 6.50 -25.49 0.76
N SER A 134 6.08 -24.25 0.56
CA SER A 134 4.89 -23.93 -0.25
C SER A 134 5.33 -23.48 -1.64
N SER A 135 5.10 -24.35 -2.62
CA SER A 135 5.16 -24.04 -4.04
C SER A 135 3.97 -23.16 -4.40
N GLU A 136 4.21 -21.90 -4.77
CA GLU A 136 3.18 -21.07 -5.38
C GLU A 136 3.28 -21.09 -6.91
N GLU A 137 2.10 -21.33 -7.46
CA GLU A 137 1.71 -21.56 -8.84
C GLU A 137 1.79 -20.26 -9.65
N TYR A 138 2.39 -20.34 -10.84
CA TYR A 138 2.44 -19.22 -11.78
C TYR A 138 1.06 -18.97 -12.36
N VAL A 139 0.50 -17.78 -12.15
CA VAL A 139 -0.63 -17.27 -12.94
C VAL A 139 -0.06 -16.32 -13.98
N ASP A 140 -0.16 -16.74 -15.23
CA ASP A 140 0.16 -15.99 -16.45
C ASP A 140 -1.01 -15.04 -16.74
N GLU A 141 -0.80 -13.74 -16.50
CA GLU A 141 -1.72 -12.71 -16.98
C GLU A 141 -1.09 -12.00 -18.18
N GLU A 142 -1.54 -12.37 -19.37
CA GLU A 142 -1.41 -11.58 -20.59
C GLU A 142 -1.97 -10.18 -20.35
N GLN A 143 -1.08 -9.19 -20.17
CA GLN A 143 -1.45 -7.78 -20.23
C GLN A 143 -1.10 -7.24 -21.61
N ALA A 144 -2.14 -6.97 -22.39
CA ALA A 144 -2.08 -6.26 -23.65
C ALA A 144 -1.44 -4.87 -23.45
N TYR A 145 -0.33 -4.61 -24.14
CA TYR A 145 0.30 -3.30 -24.19
C TYR A 145 -0.59 -2.32 -24.98
N PRO A 146 -0.88 -1.10 -24.49
CA PRO A 146 -1.27 -0.03 -25.37
C PRO A 146 -0.06 0.38 -26.22
N GLU A 147 -0.26 0.39 -27.52
CA GLU A 147 0.68 0.84 -28.57
C GLU A 147 1.13 2.27 -28.27
N GLU A 148 2.39 2.46 -27.87
CA GLU A 148 2.99 3.79 -27.70
C GLU A 148 3.15 4.43 -29.08
N ILE A 149 2.39 5.49 -29.34
CA ILE A 149 2.59 6.35 -30.49
C ILE A 149 3.90 7.11 -30.26
N ASP A 150 4.87 6.87 -31.15
CA ASP A 150 6.18 7.53 -31.14
C ASP A 150 6.06 9.05 -31.38
N PRO A 151 6.46 9.91 -30.41
CA PRO A 151 6.39 11.36 -30.56
C PRO A 151 7.45 11.93 -31.53
N THR A 152 8.32 11.09 -32.12
CA THR A 152 9.34 11.56 -33.08
C THR A 152 8.88 11.64 -34.54
N LEU A 153 7.62 11.27 -34.85
CA LEU A 153 7.10 11.33 -36.22
C LEU A 153 6.61 12.72 -36.70
N TYR A 154 6.64 13.76 -35.85
CA TYR A 154 6.27 15.14 -36.24
C TYR A 154 7.46 16.10 -36.26
N SER A 155 8.57 15.67 -36.84
CA SER A 155 9.68 16.57 -37.15
C SER A 155 10.22 16.25 -38.53
N LEU A 156 9.45 16.59 -39.56
CA LEU A 156 9.97 16.86 -40.90
C LEU A 156 9.27 18.11 -41.42
N GLU A 157 10.12 18.97 -41.98
CA GLU A 157 9.95 20.36 -42.44
C GLU A 157 8.74 20.62 -43.35
#